data_AF-A0A0Q0UB69-F1
#
_entry.id   AF-A0A0Q0UB69-F1
#
_cell.length_a   1.000
_cell.length_b   1.000
_cell.length_c   1.000
_cell.angle_alpha   90.00
_cell.angle_beta   90.00
_cell.angle_gamma   90.00
#
_symmetry.space_group_name_H-M   'P 1'
#
loop_
_entity.id
_entity.type
_entity.pdbx_description
1 polymer ?
#
loop_
_entity_poly.entity_id
_entity_poly.type
_entity_poly.pdbx_seq_one_letter_code
_entity_poly.pdbx_strand_id
1 'polypeptide(L)'
;MNGISLSLGNISQSVVKLSAISRTVRSVVSLPLRATINGSFSAVSGLDQLGNHHGVVLMGGPGSARSVLESYAEQVEWLKNALRASVQALAEQNEAFARSLDRADEGSSGSVSGVVFPLGPVPRYEPFVFPPPVVGPSGSIHQLAAAFGATQVGQAHHAAALWGKMAAGIGSVAAGLVAVAADLRVHNYGDVIDSAIKQVIEVAETGKAFARNAALMVSSTMNLGPAQQQGAQLVSAMQSALNAIPEPRERQAAEAAFLQAFPAAYTPMLLPGVPVVRSLTDPAFTLPLGSLIPTGMGSTAGKGHKHNAMGLRPEGERELRRIIQAAQRVGEGGKETFAEVLARTPVVEEIGAEAVGTVGAATTAEAAMSPVTATPGGVVSANPANTAASVSSAGG
;
A
#
# COMPACT_ATOMS: atom_id res chain seq x y z
N MET A 1 39.07 -14.20 -25.01
CA MET A 1 38.77 -14.94 -23.77
C MET A 1 38.38 -13.90 -22.74
N ASN A 2 37.11 -13.81 -22.34
CA ASN A 2 36.74 -12.93 -21.22
C ASN A 2 37.36 -13.54 -19.97
N GLY A 3 38.26 -12.80 -19.32
CA GLY A 3 38.94 -13.27 -18.12
C GLY A 3 37.96 -13.44 -16.97
N ILE A 4 38.09 -14.55 -16.23
CA ILE A 4 37.39 -14.75 -14.96
C ILE A 4 38.17 -13.97 -13.89
N SER A 5 37.48 -13.12 -13.14
CA SER A 5 38.03 -12.41 -11.98
C SER A 5 37.08 -12.54 -10.82
N LEU A 6 37.55 -13.10 -9.70
CA LEU A 6 36.73 -13.40 -8.52
C LEU A 6 37.43 -12.89 -7.25
N SER A 7 36.73 -12.07 -6.49
CA SER A 7 37.16 -11.58 -5.18
C SER A 7 36.43 -12.35 -4.08
N LEU A 8 37.05 -13.41 -3.54
CA LEU A 8 36.48 -14.22 -2.46
C LEU A 8 36.12 -13.38 -1.22
N GLY A 9 36.89 -12.32 -0.94
CA GLY A 9 36.61 -11.38 0.14
C GLY A 9 35.32 -10.60 -0.10
N ASN A 10 35.11 -10.07 -1.31
CA ASN A 10 33.86 -9.36 -1.66
C ASN A 10 32.64 -10.28 -1.65
N ILE A 11 32.77 -11.52 -2.17
CA ILE A 11 31.67 -12.48 -2.17
C ILE A 11 31.31 -12.87 -0.72
N SER A 12 32.30 -13.07 0.16
CA SER A 12 32.08 -13.34 1.59
C SER A 12 31.36 -12.18 2.28
N GLN A 13 31.74 -10.94 1.99
CA GLN A 13 31.03 -9.75 2.51
C GLN A 13 29.58 -9.68 2.00
N SER A 14 29.35 -10.05 0.74
CA SER A 14 28.00 -10.12 0.16
C SER A 14 27.12 -11.17 0.86
N VAL A 15 27.67 -12.31 1.25
CA VAL A 15 26.97 -13.31 2.08
C VAL A 15 26.58 -12.74 3.45
N VAL A 16 27.43 -11.93 4.08
CA VAL A 16 27.11 -11.24 5.35
C VAL A 16 25.97 -10.24 5.14
N LYS A 17 26.00 -9.45 4.07
CA LYS A 17 24.91 -8.52 3.70
C LYS A 17 23.59 -9.27 3.48
N LEU A 18 23.61 -10.37 2.72
CA LEU A 18 22.44 -11.23 2.51
C LEU A 18 21.92 -11.86 3.82
N SER A 19 22.81 -12.15 4.78
CA SER A 19 22.41 -12.61 6.11
C SER A 19 21.65 -11.55 6.90
N ALA A 20 22.04 -10.27 6.77
CA ALA A 20 21.29 -9.16 7.36
C ALA A 20 19.93 -8.98 6.66
N ILE A 21 19.90 -9.04 5.33
CA ILE A 21 18.68 -8.94 4.52
C ILE A 21 17.69 -10.06 4.87
N SER A 22 18.14 -11.31 4.99
CA SER A 22 17.32 -12.46 5.40
C SER A 22 16.69 -12.23 6.79
N ARG A 23 17.44 -11.67 7.75
CA ARG A 23 16.88 -11.30 9.07
C ARG A 23 15.79 -10.22 8.95
N THR A 24 16.00 -9.21 8.11
CA THR A 24 14.99 -8.17 7.86
C THR A 24 13.72 -8.77 7.26
N VAL A 25 13.81 -9.63 6.23
CA VAL A 25 12.62 -10.29 5.67
C VAL A 25 11.89 -11.12 6.72
N ARG A 26 12.62 -11.91 7.52
CA ARG A 26 12.01 -12.70 8.61
C ARG A 26 11.29 -11.81 9.63
N SER A 27 11.82 -10.62 9.94
CA SER A 27 11.14 -9.67 10.83
C SER A 27 9.81 -9.19 10.24
N VAL A 28 9.74 -8.98 8.91
CA VAL A 28 8.52 -8.61 8.20
C VAL A 28 7.52 -9.77 8.19
N VAL A 29 7.98 -11.01 7.93
CA VAL A 29 7.13 -12.22 8.00
C VAL A 29 6.56 -12.41 9.42
N SER A 30 7.35 -12.09 10.45
CA SER A 30 6.95 -12.22 11.85
C SER A 30 6.03 -11.12 12.35
N LEU A 31 5.70 -10.12 11.52
CA LEU A 31 4.73 -9.10 11.89
C LEU A 31 3.44 -9.80 12.36
N PRO A 32 2.84 -9.38 13.49
CA PRO A 32 1.61 -9.98 13.97
C PRO A 32 0.48 -9.62 12.98
N LEU A 33 0.24 -10.51 12.02
CA LEU A 33 -0.80 -10.34 11.01
C LEU A 33 -2.20 -10.66 11.55
N ARG A 34 -2.34 -11.12 12.81
CA ARG A 34 -3.60 -11.57 13.45
C ARG A 34 -4.78 -10.73 12.97
N ALA A 35 -5.79 -11.40 12.39
CA ALA A 35 -6.83 -10.86 11.52
C ALA A 35 -7.25 -9.45 11.92
N THR A 36 -6.65 -8.46 11.28
CA THR A 36 -6.89 -7.05 11.60
C THR A 36 -8.22 -6.59 11.04
N ILE A 37 -8.71 -7.24 9.99
CA ILE A 37 -10.02 -7.05 9.39
C ILE A 37 -10.53 -8.38 8.84
N ASN A 38 -11.82 -8.64 8.99
CA ASN A 38 -12.54 -9.74 8.34
C ASN A 38 -14.01 -9.31 8.18
N GLY A 39 -14.90 -10.21 7.75
CA GLY A 39 -16.32 -9.88 7.56
C GLY A 39 -17.04 -9.33 8.78
N SER A 40 -16.61 -9.65 10.01
CA SER A 40 -17.25 -9.17 11.23
C SER A 40 -16.92 -7.72 11.59
N PHE A 41 -16.06 -7.03 10.83
CA PHE A 41 -15.78 -5.61 11.11
C PHE A 41 -17.01 -4.72 10.84
N SER A 42 -17.95 -5.16 10.00
CA SER A 42 -19.19 -4.47 9.70
C SER A 42 -20.30 -5.47 9.46
N ALA A 43 -21.50 -5.17 9.95
CA ALA A 43 -22.71 -5.90 9.57
C ALA A 43 -23.40 -5.31 8.33
N VAL A 44 -22.85 -4.24 7.76
CA VAL A 44 -23.38 -3.60 6.55
C VAL A 44 -22.99 -4.44 5.34
N SER A 45 -24.00 -4.90 4.60
CA SER A 45 -23.79 -5.67 3.38
C SER A 45 -22.93 -4.90 2.36
N GLY A 46 -21.94 -5.57 1.80
CA GLY A 46 -20.95 -5.00 0.89
C GLY A 46 -19.71 -4.51 1.63
N LEU A 47 -19.85 -3.80 2.76
CA LEU A 47 -18.70 -3.49 3.61
C LEU A 47 -18.13 -4.77 4.20
N ASP A 48 -18.96 -5.60 4.84
CA ASP A 48 -18.62 -6.93 5.38
C ASP A 48 -17.78 -7.75 4.39
N GLN A 49 -18.22 -7.81 3.13
CA GLN A 49 -17.52 -8.49 2.05
C GLN A 49 -16.16 -7.88 1.82
N LEU A 50 -16.04 -6.55 1.67
CA LEU A 50 -14.74 -5.90 1.47
C LEU A 50 -13.78 -6.18 2.64
N GLY A 51 -14.24 -6.10 3.88
CA GLY A 51 -13.42 -6.43 5.04
C GLY A 51 -12.97 -7.89 5.04
N ASN A 52 -13.86 -8.81 4.66
CA ASN A 52 -13.51 -10.22 4.49
C ASN A 52 -12.44 -10.42 3.42
N HIS A 53 -12.60 -9.83 2.23
CA HIS A 53 -11.64 -9.97 1.13
C HIS A 53 -10.27 -9.36 1.49
N HIS A 54 -10.23 -8.19 2.13
CA HIS A 54 -8.98 -7.61 2.64
C HIS A 54 -8.32 -8.53 3.67
N GLY A 55 -9.10 -9.12 4.57
CA GLY A 55 -8.61 -10.09 5.56
C GLY A 55 -8.03 -11.36 4.93
N VAL A 56 -8.70 -11.90 3.92
CA VAL A 56 -8.23 -13.07 3.14
C VAL A 56 -6.93 -12.73 2.41
N VAL A 57 -6.86 -11.61 1.68
CA VAL A 57 -5.62 -11.24 0.97
C VAL A 57 -4.46 -10.96 1.95
N LEU A 58 -4.73 -10.47 3.16
CA LEU A 58 -3.71 -10.33 4.19
C LEU A 58 -3.18 -11.68 4.71
N MET A 59 -4.07 -12.65 4.93
CA MET A 59 -3.75 -13.80 5.79
C MET A 59 -4.19 -15.18 5.30
N GLY A 60 -5.20 -15.27 4.44
CA GLY A 60 -5.92 -16.48 4.11
C GLY A 60 -5.79 -16.88 2.63
N GLY A 61 -5.38 -18.12 2.39
CA GLY A 61 -5.37 -18.72 1.06
C GLY A 61 -4.10 -18.45 0.23
N PRO A 62 -4.01 -19.10 -0.95
CA PRO A 62 -2.94 -18.88 -1.91
C PRO A 62 -2.86 -17.40 -2.33
N GLY A 63 -1.64 -16.89 -2.57
CA GLY A 63 -1.44 -15.50 -2.97
C GLY A 63 -1.61 -14.45 -1.86
N SER A 64 -1.98 -14.85 -0.64
CA SER A 64 -2.06 -13.94 0.51
C SER A 64 -0.69 -13.38 0.90
N ALA A 65 -0.67 -12.21 1.56
CA ALA A 65 0.56 -11.56 1.99
C ALA A 65 1.44 -12.47 2.84
N ARG A 66 0.85 -13.24 3.76
CA ARG A 66 1.59 -14.25 4.53
C ARG A 66 2.31 -15.25 3.62
N SER A 67 1.57 -15.90 2.72
CA SER A 67 2.11 -16.96 1.87
C SER A 67 3.22 -16.44 0.93
N VAL A 68 2.98 -15.27 0.34
CA VAL A 68 3.94 -14.59 -0.54
C VAL A 68 5.19 -14.16 0.23
N LEU A 69 5.05 -13.61 1.44
CA LEU A 69 6.18 -13.20 2.27
C LEU A 69 7.02 -14.38 2.75
N GLU A 70 6.38 -15.49 3.15
CA GLU A 70 7.07 -16.73 3.51
C GLU A 70 7.88 -17.27 2.32
N SER A 71 7.26 -17.35 1.15
CA SER A 71 7.95 -17.79 -0.07
C SER A 71 9.09 -16.84 -0.45
N TYR A 72 8.88 -15.53 -0.34
CA TYR A 72 9.92 -14.53 -0.58
C TYR A 72 11.10 -14.66 0.40
N ALA A 73 10.82 -14.94 1.69
CA ALA A 73 11.85 -15.20 2.69
C ALA A 73 12.68 -16.45 2.35
N GLU A 74 12.04 -17.52 1.88
CA GLU A 74 12.71 -18.73 1.41
C GLU A 74 13.63 -18.43 0.22
N GLN A 75 13.20 -17.63 -0.76
CA GLN A 75 14.03 -17.21 -1.90
C GLN A 75 15.28 -16.44 -1.45
N VAL A 76 15.12 -15.46 -0.55
CA VAL A 76 16.24 -14.66 -0.01
C VAL A 76 17.21 -15.53 0.80
N GLU A 77 16.69 -16.46 1.59
CA GLU A 77 17.51 -17.40 2.35
C GLU A 77 18.26 -18.37 1.43
N TRP A 78 17.62 -18.85 0.38
CA TRP A 78 18.25 -19.69 -0.64
C TRP A 78 19.36 -18.95 -1.37
N LEU A 79 19.15 -17.70 -1.81
CA LEU A 79 20.19 -16.87 -2.42
C LEU A 79 21.45 -16.78 -1.55
N LYS A 80 21.26 -16.54 -0.24
CA LYS A 80 22.36 -16.48 0.73
C LYS A 80 23.11 -17.82 0.81
N ASN A 81 22.38 -18.94 0.89
CA ASN A 81 22.97 -20.27 1.03
C ASN A 81 23.67 -20.72 -0.25
N ALA A 82 23.09 -20.45 -1.42
CA ALA A 82 23.69 -20.71 -2.72
C ALA A 82 24.99 -19.91 -2.90
N LEU A 83 25.00 -18.61 -2.55
CA LEU A 83 26.21 -17.80 -2.64
C LEU A 83 27.30 -18.28 -1.68
N ARG A 84 26.93 -18.73 -0.48
CA ARG A 84 27.88 -19.35 0.47
C ARG A 84 28.46 -20.65 -0.08
N ALA A 85 27.65 -21.51 -0.68
CA ALA A 85 28.11 -22.73 -1.34
C ALA A 85 29.09 -22.40 -2.47
N SER A 86 28.81 -21.36 -3.27
CA SER A 86 29.74 -20.88 -4.30
C SER A 86 31.08 -20.44 -3.73
N VAL A 87 31.11 -19.71 -2.60
CA VAL A 87 32.37 -19.32 -1.93
C VAL A 87 33.15 -20.55 -1.48
N GLN A 88 32.48 -21.53 -0.88
CA GLN A 88 33.13 -22.75 -0.42
C GLN A 88 33.72 -23.54 -1.61
N ALA A 89 32.96 -23.70 -2.70
CA ALA A 89 33.42 -24.41 -3.88
C ALA A 89 34.64 -23.73 -4.52
N LEU A 90 34.64 -22.41 -4.60
CA LEU A 90 35.78 -21.63 -5.11
C LEU A 90 37.02 -21.75 -4.21
N ALA A 91 36.82 -21.74 -2.89
CA ALA A 91 37.92 -21.92 -1.94
C ALA A 91 38.54 -23.32 -2.04
N GLU A 92 37.71 -24.37 -2.10
CA GLU A 92 38.16 -25.77 -2.24
C GLU A 92 38.87 -26.01 -3.58
N GLN A 93 38.37 -25.42 -4.68
CA GLN A 93 39.04 -25.44 -5.97
C GLN A 93 40.40 -24.75 -5.90
N ASN A 94 40.48 -23.54 -5.32
CA ASN A 94 41.73 -22.81 -5.20
C ASN A 94 42.78 -23.57 -4.37
N GLU A 95 42.35 -24.22 -3.28
CA GLU A 95 43.22 -25.06 -2.46
C GLU A 95 43.69 -26.31 -3.22
N ALA A 96 42.81 -26.97 -3.99
CA ALA A 96 43.19 -28.10 -4.84
C ALA A 96 44.17 -27.70 -5.94
N PHE A 97 43.97 -26.53 -6.57
CA PHE A 97 44.91 -25.97 -7.53
C PHE A 97 46.28 -25.67 -6.89
N ALA A 98 46.31 -25.02 -5.72
CA ALA A 98 47.56 -24.77 -5.00
C ALA A 98 48.31 -26.07 -4.68
N ARG A 99 47.62 -27.08 -4.12
CA ARG A 99 48.21 -28.41 -3.86
C ARG A 99 48.69 -29.15 -5.11
N SER A 100 48.07 -28.88 -6.27
CA SER A 100 48.47 -29.46 -7.55
C SER A 100 49.70 -28.76 -8.11
N LEU A 101 49.87 -27.46 -7.88
CA LEU A 101 51.06 -26.70 -8.24
C LEU A 101 52.25 -27.08 -7.35
N ASP A 102 52.03 -27.19 -6.04
CA ASP A 102 53.08 -27.59 -5.08
C ASP A 102 53.61 -29.01 -5.35
N ARG A 103 52.80 -29.87 -5.97
CA ARG A 103 53.15 -31.26 -6.32
C ARG A 103 53.20 -31.50 -7.83
N ALA A 104 53.34 -30.43 -8.61
CA ALA A 104 53.40 -30.51 -10.06
C ALA A 104 54.61 -31.35 -10.52
N ASP A 105 55.73 -31.24 -9.82
CA ASP A 105 56.96 -32.00 -10.09
C ASP A 105 56.83 -33.51 -9.74
N GLU A 106 55.87 -33.88 -8.90
CA GLU A 106 55.62 -35.25 -8.43
C GLU A 106 54.50 -35.96 -9.21
N GLY A 107 53.85 -35.27 -10.16
CA GLY A 107 52.80 -35.83 -11.02
C GLY A 107 51.44 -36.07 -10.35
N SER A 108 51.13 -35.35 -9.26
CA SER A 108 49.88 -35.54 -8.50
C SER A 108 48.70 -34.73 -9.08
N SER A 109 47.56 -35.40 -9.34
CA SER A 109 46.27 -34.73 -9.55
C SER A 109 45.57 -34.45 -8.21
N GLY A 110 45.30 -33.18 -7.89
CA GLY A 110 44.46 -32.84 -6.72
C GLY A 110 42.99 -33.16 -6.98
N SER A 111 42.33 -33.93 -6.09
CA SER A 111 40.87 -34.09 -6.14
C SER A 111 40.17 -32.96 -5.38
N VAL A 112 39.09 -32.42 -5.95
CA VAL A 112 38.18 -31.49 -5.28
C VAL A 112 37.03 -32.29 -4.66
N SER A 113 36.77 -32.12 -3.37
CA SER A 113 35.55 -32.66 -2.75
C SER A 113 34.32 -31.93 -3.31
N GLY A 114 33.21 -32.62 -3.55
CA GLY A 114 32.01 -31.99 -4.10
C GLY A 114 31.32 -31.09 -3.09
N VAL A 115 31.03 -29.84 -3.46
CA VAL A 115 30.15 -28.95 -2.68
C VAL A 115 28.69 -29.20 -3.05
N VAL A 116 27.84 -29.36 -2.03
CA VAL A 116 26.39 -29.55 -2.21
C VAL A 116 25.71 -28.18 -2.34
N PHE A 117 25.05 -27.95 -3.48
CA PHE A 117 24.25 -26.75 -3.69
C PHE A 117 22.81 -26.97 -3.23
N PRO A 118 22.20 -26.01 -2.52
CA PRO A 118 20.81 -26.13 -2.10
C PRO A 118 19.88 -26.01 -3.31
N LEU A 119 18.87 -26.87 -3.36
CA LEU A 119 17.78 -26.76 -4.34
C LEU A 119 17.01 -25.45 -4.13
N GLY A 120 16.70 -24.76 -5.23
CA GLY A 120 15.89 -23.55 -5.22
C GLY A 120 14.46 -23.83 -4.76
N PRO A 121 13.90 -23.07 -3.80
CA PRO A 121 12.51 -23.22 -3.41
C PRO A 121 11.59 -22.82 -4.57
N VAL A 122 10.44 -23.48 -4.69
CA VAL A 122 9.42 -23.11 -5.68
C VAL A 122 8.69 -21.86 -5.18
N PRO A 123 8.64 -20.77 -5.98
CA PRO A 123 7.90 -19.56 -5.60
C PRO A 123 6.39 -19.81 -5.50
N ARG A 124 5.75 -19.28 -4.45
CA ARG A 124 4.30 -19.33 -4.20
C ARG A 124 3.72 -17.93 -4.31
N TYR A 125 3.43 -17.53 -5.54
CA TYR A 125 3.04 -16.17 -5.92
C TYR A 125 1.71 -16.16 -6.69
N GLU A 126 0.75 -16.92 -6.19
CA GLU A 126 -0.56 -17.06 -6.81
C GLU A 126 -1.31 -15.72 -6.83
N PRO A 127 -2.14 -15.48 -7.85
CA PRO A 127 -3.05 -14.33 -7.84
C PRO A 127 -4.18 -14.54 -6.84
N PHE A 128 -4.84 -13.43 -6.48
CA PHE A 128 -6.04 -13.41 -5.66
C PHE A 128 -7.18 -12.67 -6.37
N VAL A 129 -8.40 -12.98 -5.96
CA VAL A 129 -9.61 -12.39 -6.54
C VAL A 129 -10.25 -11.45 -5.52
N PHE A 130 -10.59 -10.25 -6.00
CA PHE A 130 -11.43 -9.29 -5.30
C PHE A 130 -12.72 -9.13 -6.12
N PRO A 131 -13.81 -9.83 -5.75
CA PRO A 131 -15.12 -9.65 -6.35
C PRO A 131 -15.65 -8.24 -6.06
N PRO A 132 -16.40 -7.63 -6.99
CA PRO A 132 -17.18 -6.44 -6.68
C PRO A 132 -18.14 -6.71 -5.52
N PRO A 133 -18.26 -5.81 -4.53
CA PRO A 133 -19.16 -5.99 -3.42
C PRO A 133 -20.61 -5.90 -3.89
N VAL A 134 -21.47 -6.72 -3.32
CA VAL A 134 -22.92 -6.71 -3.59
C VAL A 134 -23.64 -6.29 -2.32
N VAL A 135 -24.40 -5.21 -2.39
CA VAL A 135 -25.23 -4.74 -1.26
C VAL A 135 -26.57 -5.44 -1.30
N GLY A 136 -26.88 -6.20 -0.25
CA GLY A 136 -28.20 -6.81 -0.05
C GLY A 136 -29.21 -5.85 0.58
N PRO A 137 -30.52 -6.16 0.49
CA PRO A 137 -31.56 -5.39 1.17
C PRO A 137 -31.39 -5.50 2.70
N SER A 138 -31.72 -4.42 3.41
CA SER A 138 -31.77 -4.38 4.88
C SER A 138 -33.21 -4.44 5.38
N GLY A 139 -33.43 -5.03 6.56
CA GLY A 139 -34.78 -5.24 7.10
C GLY A 139 -35.47 -3.98 7.61
N SER A 140 -34.69 -3.00 8.09
CA SER A 140 -35.19 -1.68 8.50
C SER A 140 -34.07 -0.65 8.48
N ILE A 141 -34.43 0.63 8.51
CA ILE A 141 -33.47 1.73 8.59
C ILE A 141 -32.76 1.75 9.95
N HIS A 142 -33.44 1.32 11.02
CA HIS A 142 -32.86 1.19 12.35
C HIS A 142 -31.79 0.10 12.39
N GLN A 143 -32.06 -1.05 11.78
CA GLN A 143 -31.07 -2.13 11.66
C GLN A 143 -29.86 -1.66 10.86
N LEU A 144 -30.08 -0.97 9.75
CA LEU A 144 -29.01 -0.44 8.92
C LEU A 144 -28.16 0.62 9.65
N ALA A 145 -28.81 1.53 10.39
CA ALA A 145 -28.12 2.53 11.21
C ALA A 145 -27.30 1.88 12.33
N ALA A 146 -27.85 0.88 13.02
CA ALA A 146 -27.12 0.11 14.02
C ALA A 146 -25.91 -0.60 13.42
N ALA A 147 -26.04 -1.20 12.22
CA ALA A 147 -24.93 -1.83 11.51
C ALA A 147 -23.83 -0.83 11.13
N PHE A 148 -24.20 0.35 10.62
CA PHE A 148 -23.23 1.42 10.35
C PHE A 148 -22.55 1.92 11.62
N GLY A 149 -23.30 2.12 12.71
CA GLY A 149 -22.79 2.57 14.00
C GLY A 149 -21.87 1.55 14.69
N ALA A 150 -22.11 0.25 14.48
CA ALA A 150 -21.29 -0.84 15.01
C ALA A 150 -20.06 -1.16 14.15
N THR A 151 -19.87 -0.48 13.01
CA THR A 151 -18.75 -0.76 12.10
C THR A 151 -17.42 -0.33 12.74
N GLN A 152 -16.47 -1.27 12.79
CA GLN A 152 -15.19 -1.12 13.46
C GLN A 152 -14.13 -0.57 12.50
N VAL A 153 -14.26 0.70 12.11
CA VAL A 153 -13.34 1.35 11.13
C VAL A 153 -11.86 1.28 11.57
N GLY A 154 -11.59 1.20 12.87
CA GLY A 154 -10.24 0.95 13.41
C GLY A 154 -9.58 -0.31 12.85
N GLN A 155 -10.34 -1.37 12.56
CA GLN A 155 -9.84 -2.60 11.93
C GLN A 155 -9.24 -2.33 10.54
N ALA A 156 -9.90 -1.51 9.73
CA ALA A 156 -9.39 -1.10 8.41
C ALA A 156 -8.11 -0.26 8.54
N HIS A 157 -8.04 0.66 9.50
CA HIS A 157 -6.82 1.42 9.76
C HIS A 157 -5.64 0.54 10.19
N HIS A 158 -5.89 -0.46 11.06
CA HIS A 158 -4.85 -1.40 11.46
C HIS A 158 -4.37 -2.27 10.29
N ALA A 159 -5.28 -2.76 9.46
CA ALA A 159 -4.96 -3.50 8.23
C ALA A 159 -4.12 -2.66 7.26
N ALA A 160 -4.50 -1.40 7.03
CA ALA A 160 -3.75 -0.46 6.21
C ALA A 160 -2.34 -0.19 6.77
N ALA A 161 -2.20 -0.05 8.09
CA ALA A 161 -0.89 0.12 8.73
C ALA A 161 0.01 -1.11 8.58
N LEU A 162 -0.55 -2.33 8.60
CA LEU A 162 0.21 -3.56 8.33
C LEU A 162 0.70 -3.58 6.87
N TRP A 163 -0.17 -3.27 5.91
CA TRP A 163 0.23 -3.13 4.51
C TRP A 163 1.38 -2.14 4.33
N GLY A 164 1.31 -0.97 4.98
CA GLY A 164 2.37 0.03 4.93
C GLY A 164 3.70 -0.48 5.52
N LYS A 165 3.66 -1.18 6.66
CA LYS A 165 4.86 -1.79 7.26
C LYS A 165 5.49 -2.85 6.36
N MET A 166 4.68 -3.71 5.75
CA MET A 166 5.16 -4.72 4.80
C MET A 166 5.75 -4.07 3.55
N ALA A 167 5.09 -3.05 2.99
CA ALA A 167 5.58 -2.30 1.84
C ALA A 167 6.95 -1.66 2.11
N ALA A 168 7.10 -0.94 3.22
CA ALA A 168 8.36 -0.31 3.61
C ALA A 168 9.46 -1.35 3.90
N GLY A 169 9.13 -2.40 4.65
CA GLY A 169 10.08 -3.46 5.02
C GLY A 169 10.62 -4.22 3.81
N ILE A 170 9.74 -4.67 2.91
CA ILE A 170 10.14 -5.39 1.69
C ILE A 170 10.79 -4.45 0.67
N GLY A 171 10.37 -3.18 0.58
CA GLY A 171 11.05 -2.18 -0.23
C GLY A 171 12.52 -2.00 0.18
N SER A 172 12.79 -1.95 1.49
CA SER A 172 14.16 -1.89 2.03
C SER A 172 14.98 -3.16 1.71
N VAL A 173 14.37 -4.34 1.84
CA VAL A 173 14.99 -5.62 1.45
C VAL A 173 15.38 -5.61 -0.03
N ALA A 174 14.45 -5.22 -0.91
CA ALA A 174 14.69 -5.19 -2.34
C ALA A 174 15.82 -4.21 -2.71
N ALA A 175 15.85 -3.03 -2.10
CA ALA A 175 16.95 -2.08 -2.26
C ALA A 175 18.30 -2.67 -1.81
N GLY A 176 18.30 -3.39 -0.68
CA GLY A 176 19.49 -4.10 -0.18
C GLY A 176 19.99 -5.19 -1.14
N LEU A 177 19.08 -5.95 -1.76
CA LEU A 177 19.44 -6.96 -2.76
C LEU A 177 20.06 -6.33 -4.01
N VAL A 178 19.49 -5.21 -4.51
CA VAL A 178 20.08 -4.45 -5.63
C VAL A 178 21.48 -3.97 -5.28
N ALA A 179 21.70 -3.45 -4.07
CA ALA A 179 23.02 -3.00 -3.63
C ALA A 179 24.03 -4.16 -3.57
N VAL A 180 23.62 -5.35 -3.12
CA VAL A 180 24.47 -6.56 -3.14
C VAL A 180 24.81 -6.96 -4.57
N ALA A 181 23.83 -6.98 -5.48
CA ALA A 181 24.05 -7.30 -6.89
C ALA A 181 25.03 -6.33 -7.55
N ALA A 182 24.91 -5.03 -7.29
CA ALA A 182 25.81 -4.00 -7.81
C ALA A 182 27.24 -4.19 -7.28
N ASP A 183 27.40 -4.43 -5.98
CA ASP A 183 28.71 -4.65 -5.35
C ASP A 183 29.41 -5.91 -5.88
N LEU A 184 28.67 -7.01 -6.05
CA LEU A 184 29.18 -8.23 -6.67
C LEU A 184 29.65 -7.98 -8.10
N ARG A 185 28.87 -7.23 -8.89
CA ARG A 185 29.17 -6.94 -10.30
C ARG A 185 30.44 -6.12 -10.48
N VAL A 186 30.74 -5.19 -9.56
CA VAL A 186 31.94 -4.35 -9.66
C VAL A 186 33.22 -5.17 -9.51
N HIS A 187 33.21 -6.16 -8.61
CA HIS A 187 34.42 -6.86 -8.17
C HIS A 187 34.57 -8.27 -8.74
N ASN A 188 33.57 -8.78 -9.45
CA ASN A 188 33.55 -10.17 -9.92
C ASN A 188 32.94 -10.26 -11.32
N TYR A 189 33.57 -11.04 -12.19
CA TYR A 189 33.11 -11.28 -13.57
C TYR A 189 33.32 -12.75 -13.96
N GLY A 190 32.32 -13.33 -14.63
CA GLY A 190 32.30 -14.72 -15.07
C GLY A 190 30.89 -15.32 -14.99
N ASP A 191 30.60 -16.31 -15.84
CA ASP A 191 29.24 -16.81 -16.09
C ASP A 191 28.47 -17.23 -14.81
N VAL A 192 29.17 -17.83 -13.85
CA VAL A 192 28.59 -18.28 -12.58
C VAL A 192 28.17 -17.09 -11.70
N ILE A 193 29.03 -16.08 -11.58
CA ILE A 193 28.72 -14.91 -10.75
C ILE A 193 27.70 -13.99 -11.43
N ASP A 194 27.74 -13.88 -12.76
CA ASP A 194 26.73 -13.17 -13.55
C ASP A 194 25.35 -13.80 -13.39
N SER A 195 25.27 -15.14 -13.39
CA SER A 195 24.03 -15.87 -13.12
C SER A 195 23.53 -15.63 -11.69
N ALA A 196 24.43 -15.63 -10.69
CA ALA A 196 24.06 -15.32 -9.31
C ALA A 196 23.55 -13.88 -9.15
N ILE A 197 24.21 -12.91 -9.77
CA ILE A 197 23.80 -11.50 -9.79
C ILE A 197 22.41 -11.36 -10.41
N LYS A 198 22.17 -12.02 -11.55
CA LYS A 198 20.86 -12.03 -12.21
C LYS A 198 19.77 -12.55 -11.27
N GLN A 199 20.02 -13.65 -10.57
CA GLN A 199 19.06 -14.22 -9.62
C GLN A 199 18.77 -13.29 -8.44
N VAL A 200 19.80 -12.61 -7.90
CA VAL A 200 19.62 -11.60 -6.84
C VAL A 200 18.75 -10.45 -7.34
N ILE A 201 18.95 -9.99 -8.56
CA ILE A 201 18.15 -8.93 -9.19
C ILE A 201 16.69 -9.37 -9.39
N GLU A 202 16.45 -10.60 -9.87
CA GLU A 202 15.08 -11.12 -10.07
C GLU A 202 14.29 -11.19 -8.77
N VAL A 203 14.91 -11.66 -7.68
CA VAL A 203 14.30 -11.64 -6.34
C VAL A 203 14.08 -10.20 -5.88
N ALA A 204 15.02 -9.29 -6.13
CA ALA A 204 14.83 -7.88 -5.79
C ALA A 204 13.64 -7.24 -6.53
N GLU A 205 13.45 -7.53 -7.82
CA GLU A 205 12.32 -7.03 -8.59
C GLU A 205 10.97 -7.57 -8.08
N THR A 206 10.93 -8.83 -7.65
CA THR A 206 9.76 -9.41 -6.97
C THR A 206 9.45 -8.65 -5.68
N GLY A 207 10.47 -8.34 -4.87
CA GLY A 207 10.30 -7.50 -3.67
C GLY A 207 9.80 -6.09 -3.98
N LYS A 208 10.29 -5.46 -5.05
CA LYS A 208 9.80 -4.15 -5.50
C LYS A 208 8.34 -4.19 -5.91
N ALA A 209 7.93 -5.21 -6.67
CA ALA A 209 6.54 -5.41 -7.07
C ALA A 209 5.65 -5.59 -5.83
N PHE A 210 6.05 -6.45 -4.89
CA PHE A 210 5.38 -6.62 -3.61
C PHE A 210 5.21 -5.30 -2.87
N ALA A 211 6.29 -4.54 -2.70
CA ALA A 211 6.25 -3.28 -1.95
C ALA A 211 5.28 -2.26 -2.56
N ARG A 212 5.29 -2.10 -3.90
CA ARG A 212 4.35 -1.22 -4.59
C ARG A 212 2.90 -1.69 -4.44
N ASN A 213 2.65 -2.97 -4.69
CA ASN A 213 1.31 -3.54 -4.67
C ASN A 213 0.72 -3.52 -3.25
N ALA A 214 1.53 -3.78 -2.22
CA ALA A 214 1.16 -3.59 -0.83
C ALA A 214 0.80 -2.13 -0.51
N ALA A 215 1.50 -1.14 -1.08
CA ALA A 215 1.16 0.26 -0.91
C ALA A 215 -0.19 0.64 -1.55
N LEU A 216 -0.58 -0.01 -2.66
CA LEU A 216 -1.92 0.13 -3.24
C LEU A 216 -3.01 -0.52 -2.36
N MET A 217 -2.68 -1.61 -1.66
CA MET A 217 -3.58 -2.21 -0.67
C MET A 217 -3.85 -1.28 0.51
N VAL A 218 -2.89 -0.41 0.91
CA VAL A 218 -3.12 0.64 1.93
C VAL A 218 -4.27 1.54 1.51
N SER A 219 -4.24 2.06 0.28
CA SER A 219 -5.24 3.01 -0.23
C SER A 219 -6.64 2.40 -0.28
N SER A 220 -6.78 1.22 -0.87
CA SER A 220 -8.08 0.52 -0.95
C SER A 220 -8.63 0.15 0.44
N THR A 221 -7.79 -0.27 1.37
CA THR A 221 -8.22 -0.56 2.75
C THR A 221 -8.70 0.71 3.47
N MET A 222 -8.01 1.84 3.29
CA MET A 222 -8.38 3.12 3.91
C MET A 222 -9.71 3.68 3.38
N ASN A 223 -10.11 3.32 2.15
CA ASN A 223 -11.39 3.74 1.57
C ASN A 223 -12.64 3.11 2.23
N LEU A 224 -12.47 2.10 3.09
CA LEU A 224 -13.58 1.52 3.86
C LEU A 224 -14.18 2.50 4.88
N GLY A 225 -13.36 3.37 5.47
CA GLY A 225 -13.82 4.40 6.41
C GLY A 225 -14.72 5.44 5.75
N PRO A 226 -14.28 6.12 4.68
CA PRO A 226 -15.13 7.02 3.91
C PRO A 226 -16.43 6.38 3.40
N ALA A 227 -16.37 5.13 2.90
CA ALA A 227 -17.57 4.41 2.47
C ALA A 227 -18.56 4.15 3.62
N GLN A 228 -18.05 3.81 4.82
CA GLN A 228 -18.87 3.70 6.03
C GLN A 228 -19.52 5.04 6.38
N GLN A 229 -18.74 6.12 6.39
CA GLN A 229 -19.22 7.46 6.78
C GLN A 229 -20.30 7.97 5.82
N GLN A 230 -20.11 7.81 4.51
CA GLN A 230 -21.09 8.21 3.50
C GLN A 230 -22.40 7.44 3.65
N GLY A 231 -22.35 6.13 3.82
CA GLY A 231 -23.54 5.31 4.07
C GLY A 231 -24.26 5.71 5.35
N ALA A 232 -23.52 5.92 6.45
CA ALA A 232 -24.07 6.34 7.73
C ALA A 232 -24.77 7.71 7.65
N GLN A 233 -24.23 8.65 6.88
CA GLN A 233 -24.85 9.97 6.65
C GLN A 233 -26.19 9.86 5.91
N LEU A 234 -26.27 9.05 4.86
CA LEU A 234 -27.50 8.84 4.11
C LEU A 234 -28.59 8.22 4.99
N VAL A 235 -28.21 7.22 5.79
CA VAL A 235 -29.11 6.53 6.71
C VAL A 235 -29.59 7.46 7.82
N SER A 236 -28.69 8.25 8.42
CA SER A 236 -29.03 9.23 9.46
C SER A 236 -29.96 10.34 8.94
N ALA A 237 -29.73 10.82 7.70
CA ALA A 237 -30.60 11.79 7.06
C ALA A 237 -32.02 11.21 6.84
N MET A 238 -32.11 9.95 6.40
CA MET A 238 -33.40 9.29 6.25
C MET A 238 -34.09 9.07 7.60
N GLN A 239 -33.38 8.63 8.64
CA GLN A 239 -33.94 8.49 9.99
C GLN A 239 -34.54 9.79 10.50
N SER A 240 -33.82 10.90 10.30
CA SER A 240 -34.29 12.23 10.67
C SER A 240 -35.57 12.62 9.92
N ALA A 241 -35.62 12.32 8.61
CA ALA A 241 -36.81 12.56 7.79
C ALA A 241 -38.02 11.71 8.24
N LEU A 242 -37.81 10.42 8.51
CA LEU A 242 -38.85 9.50 8.96
C LEU A 242 -39.44 9.90 10.33
N ASN A 243 -38.62 10.41 11.24
CA ASN A 243 -39.05 10.90 12.55
C ASN A 243 -39.94 12.14 12.46
N ALA A 244 -39.79 12.94 11.39
CA ALA A 244 -40.61 14.12 11.17
C ALA A 244 -41.97 13.80 10.55
N ILE A 245 -42.15 12.62 9.93
CA ILE A 245 -43.42 12.21 9.33
C ILE A 245 -44.39 11.77 10.43
N PRO A 246 -45.53 12.42 10.66
CA PRO A 246 -46.48 12.03 11.70
C PRO A 246 -47.21 10.72 11.37
N GLU A 247 -47.67 10.59 10.12
CA GLU A 247 -48.51 9.49 9.65
C GLU A 247 -47.71 8.18 9.51
N PRO A 248 -48.07 7.11 10.25
CA PRO A 248 -47.32 5.85 10.24
C PRO A 248 -47.24 5.20 8.85
N ARG A 249 -48.30 5.31 8.05
CA ARG A 249 -48.36 4.72 6.69
C ARG A 249 -47.37 5.40 5.74
N GLU A 250 -47.30 6.72 5.78
CA GLU A 250 -46.37 7.50 4.94
C GLU A 250 -44.93 7.28 5.38
N ARG A 251 -44.69 7.14 6.70
CA ARG A 251 -43.37 6.76 7.24
C ARG A 251 -42.93 5.39 6.70
N GLN A 252 -43.80 4.38 6.74
CA GLN A 252 -43.49 3.05 6.22
C GLN A 252 -43.23 3.06 4.70
N ALA A 253 -44.02 3.82 3.94
CA ALA A 253 -43.82 3.95 2.50
C ALA A 253 -42.48 4.61 2.16
N ALA A 254 -42.11 5.66 2.88
CA ALA A 254 -40.83 6.35 2.73
C ALA A 254 -39.63 5.46 3.11
N GLU A 255 -39.74 4.70 4.21
CA GLU A 255 -38.71 3.75 4.62
C GLU A 255 -38.53 2.63 3.59
N ALA A 256 -39.62 2.04 3.10
CA ALA A 256 -39.58 0.98 2.08
C ALA A 256 -38.92 1.47 0.78
N ALA A 257 -39.28 2.67 0.31
CA ALA A 257 -38.67 3.27 -0.87
C ALA A 257 -37.16 3.48 -0.69
N PHE A 258 -36.74 4.00 0.47
CA PHE A 258 -35.32 4.17 0.78
C PHE A 258 -34.57 2.83 0.78
N LEU A 259 -35.08 1.81 1.50
CA LEU A 259 -34.42 0.51 1.61
C LEU A 259 -34.34 -0.21 0.25
N GLN A 260 -35.32 -0.01 -0.63
CA GLN A 260 -35.31 -0.53 -1.99
C GLN A 260 -34.24 0.15 -2.86
N ALA A 261 -34.08 1.47 -2.75
CA ALA A 261 -33.11 2.23 -3.53
C ALA A 261 -31.66 2.13 -2.99
N PHE A 262 -31.51 1.85 -1.70
CA PHE A 262 -30.22 1.89 -1.01
C PHE A 262 -29.13 1.00 -1.64
N PRO A 263 -29.38 -0.28 -2.02
CA PRO A 263 -28.36 -1.12 -2.65
C PRO A 263 -27.72 -0.52 -3.91
N ALA A 264 -28.55 0.03 -4.80
CA ALA A 264 -28.09 0.64 -6.05
C ALA A 264 -27.31 1.93 -5.80
N ALA A 265 -27.71 2.71 -4.78
CA ALA A 265 -27.02 3.93 -4.37
C ALA A 265 -25.67 3.66 -3.68
N TYR A 266 -25.62 2.64 -2.83
CA TYR A 266 -24.48 2.39 -1.96
C TYR A 266 -23.38 1.54 -2.61
N THR A 267 -23.73 0.60 -3.49
CA THR A 267 -22.75 -0.28 -4.16
C THR A 267 -21.58 0.49 -4.81
N PRO A 268 -21.80 1.58 -5.56
CA PRO A 268 -20.70 2.31 -6.16
C PRO A 268 -19.79 3.03 -5.15
N MET A 269 -20.32 3.39 -3.97
CA MET A 269 -19.53 4.01 -2.89
C MET A 269 -18.50 3.04 -2.30
N LEU A 270 -18.72 1.73 -2.48
CA LEU A 270 -17.82 0.67 -2.02
C LEU A 270 -16.67 0.40 -3.01
N LEU A 271 -16.80 0.80 -4.28
CA LEU A 271 -15.82 0.50 -5.33
C LEU A 271 -14.40 1.00 -5.03
N PRO A 272 -14.18 2.18 -4.43
CA PRO A 272 -12.83 2.61 -4.02
C PRO A 272 -12.17 1.67 -3.00
N GLY A 273 -12.95 0.85 -2.29
CA GLY A 273 -12.47 -0.18 -1.38
C GLY A 273 -11.96 -1.45 -2.06
N VAL A 274 -12.18 -1.60 -3.37
CA VAL A 274 -11.72 -2.73 -4.18
C VAL A 274 -10.33 -2.41 -4.75
N PRO A 275 -9.27 -3.19 -4.43
CA PRO A 275 -7.96 -2.98 -5.02
C PRO A 275 -7.95 -3.35 -6.51
N VAL A 276 -7.18 -2.59 -7.29
CA VAL A 276 -6.86 -2.96 -8.68
C VAL A 276 -5.84 -4.10 -8.77
N VAL A 277 -5.11 -4.35 -7.68
CA VAL A 277 -4.08 -5.39 -7.57
C VAL A 277 -4.71 -6.77 -7.62
N ARG A 278 -4.17 -7.65 -8.47
CA ARG A 278 -4.59 -9.05 -8.62
C ARG A 278 -3.54 -10.07 -8.15
N SER A 279 -2.30 -9.63 -7.96
CA SER A 279 -1.21 -10.40 -7.36
C SER A 279 -0.24 -9.43 -6.67
N LEU A 280 0.35 -9.85 -5.56
CA LEU A 280 1.31 -9.00 -4.85
C LEU A 280 2.64 -8.88 -5.60
N THR A 281 3.04 -9.87 -6.40
CA THR A 281 4.35 -9.90 -7.06
C THR A 281 4.33 -9.51 -8.53
N ASP A 282 3.15 -9.25 -9.09
CA ASP A 282 3.01 -8.84 -10.49
C ASP A 282 3.62 -7.44 -10.71
N PRO A 283 4.65 -7.32 -11.58
CA PRO A 283 5.29 -6.04 -11.84
C PRO A 283 4.46 -5.11 -12.74
N ALA A 284 3.42 -5.59 -13.43
CA ALA A 284 2.68 -4.85 -14.47
C ALA A 284 1.86 -3.65 -13.94
N PHE A 285 1.61 -3.56 -12.63
CA PHE A 285 0.88 -2.44 -12.05
C PHE A 285 1.83 -1.27 -11.72
N THR A 286 1.89 -0.28 -12.61
CA THR A 286 2.55 1.02 -12.37
C THR A 286 1.51 2.12 -12.21
N LEU A 287 1.45 2.72 -11.01
CA LEU A 287 0.88 4.05 -10.78
C LEU A 287 2.02 5.02 -10.44
N PRO A 288 1.91 6.32 -10.78
CA PRO A 288 2.97 7.29 -10.52
C PRO A 288 3.33 7.34 -9.03
N LEU A 289 4.63 7.23 -8.73
CA LEU A 289 5.20 7.10 -7.38
C LEU A 289 4.85 8.26 -6.41
N GLY A 290 4.30 9.36 -6.93
CA GLY A 290 3.82 10.51 -6.15
C GLY A 290 2.48 10.33 -5.44
N SER A 291 1.77 9.20 -5.61
CA SER A 291 0.49 8.93 -4.95
C SER A 291 0.59 8.05 -3.69
N LEU A 292 1.80 7.65 -3.27
CA LEU A 292 2.02 6.57 -2.31
C LEU A 292 2.71 6.99 -0.99
N ILE A 293 2.75 8.29 -0.67
CA ILE A 293 3.18 8.75 0.65
C ILE A 293 1.93 9.08 1.49
N PRO A 294 1.60 8.29 2.53
CA PRO A 294 0.58 8.66 3.51
C PRO A 294 1.16 9.72 4.46
N THR A 295 1.33 10.95 3.98
CA THR A 295 1.33 12.12 4.86
C THR A 295 -0.11 12.57 4.98
N GLY A 296 -0.66 12.55 6.20
CA GLY A 296 -2.01 13.05 6.46
C GLY A 296 -2.19 14.43 5.84
N MET A 297 -3.24 14.58 5.02
CA MET A 297 -3.72 15.80 4.35
C MET A 297 -2.65 16.73 3.74
N GLY A 298 -2.56 16.77 2.41
CA GLY A 298 -1.87 17.85 1.70
C GLY A 298 -1.88 17.71 0.18
N SER A 299 -2.83 18.42 -0.45
CA SER A 299 -2.96 18.77 -1.89
C SER A 299 -2.01 18.11 -2.90
N THR A 300 -2.56 17.26 -3.76
CA THR A 300 -1.96 16.97 -5.06
C THR A 300 -2.17 18.15 -5.99
N ALA A 301 -1.11 18.87 -6.34
CA ALA A 301 -1.12 19.84 -7.43
C ALA A 301 -1.26 19.08 -8.77
N GLY A 302 -2.51 18.84 -9.18
CA GLY A 302 -2.84 18.27 -10.48
C GLY A 302 -2.56 19.29 -11.58
N LYS A 303 -1.90 18.85 -12.66
CA LYS A 303 -1.81 19.63 -13.90
C LYS A 303 -3.19 19.71 -14.54
N GLY A 304 -3.97 20.70 -14.10
CA GLY A 304 -4.89 21.49 -14.91
C GLY A 304 -5.86 20.77 -15.84
N HIS A 305 -6.37 19.57 -15.53
CA HIS A 305 -7.62 19.08 -16.09
C HIS A 305 -8.58 18.89 -14.91
N LYS A 306 -9.57 19.78 -14.83
CA LYS A 306 -10.65 19.68 -13.85
C LYS A 306 -11.41 18.39 -14.14
N HIS A 307 -11.03 17.28 -13.52
CA HIS A 307 -11.94 16.17 -13.34
C HIS A 307 -12.96 16.64 -12.32
N ASN A 308 -14.05 17.19 -12.83
CA ASN A 308 -15.23 17.47 -12.04
C ASN A 308 -15.71 16.14 -11.42
N ALA A 309 -15.94 16.13 -10.10
CA ALA A 309 -16.60 15.00 -9.43
C ALA A 309 -18.09 14.82 -9.85
N MET A 310 -18.53 15.62 -10.82
CA MET A 310 -19.87 15.65 -11.40
C MET A 310 -20.23 14.39 -12.20
N GLY A 311 -19.24 13.61 -12.68
CA GLY A 311 -19.48 12.39 -13.45
C GLY A 311 -19.54 11.09 -12.62
N LEU A 312 -19.33 11.14 -11.31
CA LEU A 312 -19.14 9.94 -10.47
C LEU A 312 -20.22 9.72 -9.40
N ARG A 313 -21.24 10.59 -9.29
CA ARG A 313 -22.41 10.26 -8.45
C ARG A 313 -23.32 9.33 -9.25
N PRO A 314 -23.52 8.06 -8.84
CA PRO A 314 -24.38 7.13 -9.56
C PRO A 314 -25.83 7.64 -9.57
N GLU A 315 -26.60 7.31 -10.60
CA GLU A 315 -28.05 7.53 -10.65
C GLU A 315 -28.75 7.11 -9.35
N GLY A 316 -28.29 6.03 -8.72
CA GLY A 316 -28.80 5.56 -7.44
C GLY A 316 -28.63 6.55 -6.28
N GLU A 317 -27.50 7.27 -6.16
CA GLU A 317 -27.33 8.26 -5.07
C GLU A 317 -28.29 9.44 -5.25
N ARG A 318 -28.50 9.88 -6.50
CA ARG A 318 -29.44 10.96 -6.81
C ARG A 318 -30.87 10.57 -6.44
N GLU A 319 -31.29 9.36 -6.81
CA GLU A 319 -32.61 8.85 -6.46
C GLU A 319 -32.77 8.69 -4.94
N LEU A 320 -31.74 8.22 -4.24
CA LEU A 320 -31.79 8.12 -2.77
C LEU A 320 -31.92 9.50 -2.10
N ARG A 321 -31.22 10.52 -2.59
CA ARG A 321 -31.35 11.91 -2.10
C ARG A 321 -32.73 12.48 -2.39
N ARG A 322 -33.30 12.19 -3.56
CA ARG A 322 -34.68 12.55 -3.91
C ARG A 322 -35.69 11.94 -2.94
N ILE A 323 -35.53 10.67 -2.60
CA ILE A 323 -36.36 9.97 -1.60
C ILE A 323 -36.28 10.65 -0.23
N ILE A 324 -35.06 10.98 0.23
CA ILE A 324 -34.85 11.70 1.50
C ILE A 324 -35.56 13.07 1.48
N GLN A 325 -35.39 13.84 0.39
CA GLN A 325 -36.06 15.14 0.24
C GLN A 325 -37.58 15.04 0.23
N ALA A 326 -38.13 14.02 -0.45
CA ALA A 326 -39.56 13.78 -0.46
C ALA A 326 -40.07 13.46 0.96
N ALA A 327 -39.36 12.62 1.71
CA ALA A 327 -39.70 12.29 3.09
C ALA A 327 -39.67 13.52 4.02
N GLN A 328 -38.67 14.40 3.86
CA GLN A 328 -38.57 15.66 4.62
C GLN A 328 -39.79 16.57 4.37
N ARG A 329 -40.18 16.76 3.10
CA ARG A 329 -41.33 17.59 2.74
C ARG A 329 -42.66 17.05 3.28
N VAL A 330 -42.85 15.73 3.29
CA VAL A 330 -44.02 15.10 3.90
C VAL A 330 -44.09 15.43 5.40
N GLY A 331 -42.94 15.38 6.10
CA GLY A 331 -42.83 15.76 7.51
C GLY A 331 -43.15 17.23 7.77
N GLU A 332 -42.85 18.12 6.83
CA GLU A 332 -43.14 19.57 6.94
C GLU A 332 -44.59 19.94 6.57
N GLY A 333 -45.23 19.19 5.67
CA GLY A 333 -46.49 19.58 5.01
C GLY A 333 -47.77 18.88 5.50
N GLY A 334 -47.67 17.79 6.26
CA GLY A 334 -48.75 17.13 7.02
C GLY A 334 -50.02 16.66 6.28
N LYS A 335 -50.16 16.89 4.97
CA LYS A 335 -51.41 16.59 4.20
C LYS A 335 -51.21 15.84 2.89
N GLU A 336 -50.00 15.79 2.35
CA GLU A 336 -49.70 15.10 1.08
C GLU A 336 -49.11 13.71 1.35
N THR A 337 -49.41 12.73 0.49
CA THR A 337 -48.83 11.40 0.60
C THR A 337 -47.38 11.38 0.12
N PHE A 338 -46.55 10.48 0.65
CA PHE A 338 -45.16 10.32 0.23
C PHE A 338 -45.04 10.02 -1.27
N ALA A 339 -45.96 9.21 -1.82
CA ALA A 339 -45.95 8.89 -3.24
C ALA A 339 -46.17 10.14 -4.13
N GLU A 340 -47.11 11.02 -3.75
CA GLU A 340 -47.38 12.27 -4.47
C GLU A 340 -46.19 13.23 -4.40
N VAL A 341 -45.61 13.38 -3.20
CA VAL A 341 -44.45 14.25 -2.99
C VAL A 341 -43.23 13.72 -3.74
N LEU A 342 -42.97 12.41 -3.72
CA LEU A 342 -41.86 11.79 -4.45
C LEU A 342 -42.01 11.98 -5.96
N ALA A 343 -43.21 11.76 -6.51
CA ALA A 343 -43.51 11.96 -7.93
C ALA A 343 -43.23 13.40 -8.39
N ARG A 344 -43.50 14.38 -7.52
CA ARG A 344 -43.25 15.82 -7.78
C ARG A 344 -41.83 16.29 -7.44
N THR A 345 -41.08 15.52 -6.65
CA THR A 345 -39.71 15.88 -6.30
C THR A 345 -38.83 15.64 -7.51
N PRO A 346 -38.19 16.67 -8.09
CA PRO A 346 -37.33 16.46 -9.24
C PRO A 346 -36.07 15.70 -8.82
N VAL A 347 -35.54 14.87 -9.72
CA VAL A 347 -34.15 14.41 -9.61
C VAL A 347 -33.29 15.64 -9.87
N VAL A 348 -32.70 16.22 -8.83
CA VAL A 348 -31.89 17.44 -8.99
C VAL A 348 -30.62 17.09 -9.77
N GLU A 349 -30.49 17.63 -10.98
CA GLU A 349 -29.19 17.82 -11.63
C GLU A 349 -28.50 18.99 -10.91
N GLU A 350 -27.54 18.69 -10.03
CA GLU A 350 -26.83 19.75 -9.31
C GLU A 350 -25.96 20.53 -10.31
N ILE A 351 -26.28 21.81 -10.53
CA ILE A 351 -25.44 22.76 -11.28
C ILE A 351 -24.18 23.02 -10.44
N GLY A 352 -23.01 22.98 -11.07
CA GLY A 352 -21.69 22.91 -10.43
C GLY A 352 -21.45 23.91 -9.30
N ALA A 353 -20.84 23.41 -8.22
CA ALA A 353 -20.39 24.21 -7.08
C ALA A 353 -19.24 25.15 -7.47
N GLU A 354 -19.57 26.38 -7.87
CA GLU A 354 -18.75 27.54 -7.55
C GLU A 354 -19.45 28.31 -6.41
N ALA A 355 -18.67 28.76 -5.43
CA ALA A 355 -19.06 29.55 -4.25
C ALA A 355 -19.58 28.79 -3.01
N VAL A 356 -18.64 28.17 -2.25
CA VAL A 356 -18.63 28.30 -0.78
C VAL A 356 -17.19 28.52 -0.34
N GLY A 357 -16.93 29.70 0.23
CA GLY A 357 -15.60 30.18 0.59
C GLY A 357 -14.92 29.38 1.70
N THR A 358 -13.62 29.21 1.54
CA THR A 358 -12.69 28.73 2.57
C THR A 358 -12.62 29.74 3.71
N VAL A 359 -13.22 29.42 4.86
CA VAL A 359 -12.94 30.11 6.12
C VAL A 359 -11.69 29.45 6.72
N GLY A 360 -10.66 30.27 6.93
CA GLY A 360 -9.34 29.83 7.40
C GLY A 360 -9.34 29.35 8.85
N ALA A 361 -8.47 28.38 9.13
CA ALA A 361 -8.08 28.02 10.48
C ALA A 361 -6.73 28.69 10.81
N ALA A 362 -6.79 29.67 11.70
CA ALA A 362 -5.64 30.25 12.36
C ALA A 362 -5.19 29.37 13.54
N THR A 363 -3.87 29.18 13.63
CA THR A 363 -3.01 29.15 14.84
C THR A 363 -3.44 28.38 16.09
N THR A 364 -2.63 27.36 16.42
CA THR A 364 -2.04 26.98 17.74
C THR A 364 -1.55 25.51 17.58
N ALA A 365 -0.42 25.01 18.05
CA ALA A 365 0.59 25.48 18.99
C ALA A 365 1.96 24.84 18.66
N GLU A 366 2.97 25.50 19.21
CA GLU A 366 4.41 25.28 19.24
C GLU A 366 4.82 24.01 20.02
N ALA A 367 5.85 23.28 19.54
CA ALA A 367 7.09 22.96 20.27
C ALA A 367 7.78 21.65 19.83
N ALA A 368 9.12 21.72 19.86
CA ALA A 368 10.15 20.66 19.87
C ALA A 368 10.70 20.16 18.52
N MET A 369 11.82 20.75 18.07
CA MET A 369 13.16 20.16 18.26
C MET A 369 14.24 21.04 17.59
N SER A 370 15.22 21.48 18.38
CA SER A 370 16.37 22.31 17.99
C SER A 370 17.32 21.62 17.02
N PRO A 371 18.03 22.35 16.12
CA PRO A 371 19.18 21.83 15.41
C PRO A 371 20.46 21.95 16.24
N VAL A 372 21.26 20.88 16.20
CA VAL A 372 22.60 20.74 16.79
C VAL A 372 23.59 21.67 16.06
N THR A 373 24.26 22.53 16.82
CA THR A 373 25.43 23.30 16.40
C THR A 373 26.71 22.47 16.64
N ALA A 374 27.53 22.32 15.60
CA ALA A 374 28.89 21.82 15.72
C ALA A 374 29.86 23.02 15.63
N THR A 375 30.64 23.22 16.69
CA THR A 375 31.73 24.19 16.77
C THR A 375 33.04 23.54 16.31
N PRO A 376 33.91 24.23 15.55
CA PRO A 376 35.34 23.99 15.60
C PRO A 376 36.05 25.14 16.33
N GLY A 377 36.88 24.80 17.32
CA GLY A 377 37.74 25.74 18.02
C GLY A 377 38.96 26.16 17.19
N GLY A 378 39.33 27.43 17.31
CA GLY A 378 40.58 28.00 16.81
C GLY A 378 40.77 29.41 17.38
N VAL A 379 41.77 29.58 18.24
CA VAL A 379 42.00 30.74 19.11
C VAL A 379 42.96 31.74 18.42
N VAL A 380 42.49 32.98 18.28
CA VAL A 380 43.17 34.30 18.46
C VAL A 380 44.35 34.68 17.55
N SER A 381 44.22 35.78 16.77
CA SER A 381 44.70 37.12 17.17
C SER A 381 44.57 38.21 16.08
N ALA A 382 44.22 39.42 16.54
CA ALA A 382 44.53 40.78 16.03
C ALA A 382 44.00 41.30 14.66
N ASN A 383 43.45 42.53 14.75
CA ASN A 383 42.81 43.44 13.78
C ASN A 383 43.86 44.23 12.92
N PRO A 384 43.52 45.27 12.12
CA PRO A 384 42.53 45.45 11.03
C PRO A 384 43.19 45.97 9.72
N ALA A 385 42.51 45.89 8.56
CA ALA A 385 42.66 46.91 7.49
C ALA A 385 41.55 46.85 6.42
N ASN A 386 40.87 47.99 6.30
CA ASN A 386 40.18 48.54 5.12
C ASN A 386 40.63 47.99 3.75
N THR A 387 39.68 47.71 2.87
CA THR A 387 39.49 48.47 1.61
C THR A 387 38.25 47.99 0.85
N ALA A 388 37.42 48.97 0.50
CA ALA A 388 36.25 48.84 -0.33
C ALA A 388 36.62 48.56 -1.80
N ALA A 389 35.80 47.78 -2.51
CA ALA A 389 35.81 47.72 -3.96
C ALA A 389 34.38 47.66 -4.49
N SER A 390 33.95 48.74 -5.11
CA SER A 390 33.04 48.74 -6.27
C SER A 390 33.03 50.15 -6.85
N VAL A 391 33.33 50.31 -8.14
CA VAL A 391 32.39 50.83 -9.15
C VAL A 391 32.98 50.55 -10.55
N SER A 392 32.06 50.24 -11.46
CA SER A 392 32.15 49.96 -12.89
C SER A 392 33.02 50.86 -13.75
N SER A 393 33.39 50.36 -14.93
CA SER A 393 33.07 51.07 -16.18
C SER A 393 33.00 50.12 -17.38
N ALA A 394 32.01 50.39 -18.23
CA ALA A 394 31.96 49.99 -19.63
C ALA A 394 32.32 51.22 -20.49
N GLY A 395 32.86 50.98 -21.70
CA GLY A 395 32.86 51.96 -22.79
C GLY A 395 34.25 52.28 -23.35
N GLY A 396 34.51 51.84 -24.59
CA GLY A 396 35.70 52.14 -25.39
C GLY A 396 36.04 51.03 -26.35
#